data_AF-A0AAE2XSA1-F1
#
_entry.id   AF-A0AAE2XSA1-F1
#
_cell.length_a   1.000
_cell.length_b   1.000
_cell.length_c   1.000
_cell.angle_alpha   90.00
_cell.angle_beta   90.00
_cell.angle_gamma   90.00
#
_symmetry.space_group_name_H-M   'P 1'
#
loop_
_entity.id
_entity.type
_entity.pdbx_description
1 polymer ?
#
loop_
_entity_poly.entity_id
_entity_poly.type
_entity_poly.pdbx_seq_one_letter_code
_entity_poly.pdbx_strand_id
1 'polypeptide(L)'
;MMKVSSPLAEVKDSLYLESLRCFRCGLCRTGCPVFEVQGSEDWNTRGRILLIRGLILGDIPLSQPLIDRLFSCTLCKKCEALCPSKVNVTRLVNEARIRIVNDGVMLPSSYVKQRESILNLGTITGRNPLPLGNLIRIAEGLTRESGTIFHVGCVASYSYPLIAQLALEVIARHIPLGIMDTEKCCGGVLSTIGYNKDFKKYAEENARVFEEMKVEEVVVLCPMCYNTFKEEYPLSISVRHTSQVYEELLDAGKLNFTRRLDATVAYHDPCHLGRYAGIYDSPRKVLEDIPGVRLAELECNRELSSCCGGPVRASYPWIRDYLSDKVIRLASETGASYLATACPTCFHNLYSASLLSDSQVRVVMIDELVGFAAGLSDEIPLYKS
;
A
#
# COMPACT_ATOMS: atom_id res chain seq x y z
N MET A 1 18.86 -24.10 -24.42
CA MET A 1 19.70 -22.92 -24.13
C MET A 1 19.12 -21.71 -24.86
N MET A 2 18.38 -20.85 -24.17
CA MET A 2 17.90 -19.59 -24.75
C MET A 2 19.10 -18.63 -24.82
N LYS A 3 19.57 -18.32 -26.03
CA LYS A 3 20.53 -17.24 -26.26
C LYS A 3 19.77 -15.93 -26.13
N VAL A 4 19.94 -15.24 -25.00
CA VAL A 4 19.59 -13.82 -24.90
C VAL A 4 20.53 -13.08 -25.86
N SER A 5 19.95 -12.42 -26.85
CA SER A 5 20.68 -11.64 -27.83
C SER A 5 21.27 -10.38 -27.18
N SER A 6 22.60 -10.33 -27.10
CA SER A 6 23.44 -9.17 -26.75
C SER A 6 23.37 -8.71 -25.27
N PRO A 7 24.51 -8.35 -24.65
CA PRO A 7 24.50 -7.66 -23.35
C PRO A 7 23.70 -6.35 -23.48
N LEU A 8 23.01 -5.94 -22.42
CA LEU A 8 22.37 -4.61 -22.28
C LEU A 8 23.43 -3.48 -22.16
N ALA A 9 24.56 -3.62 -22.84
CA ALA A 9 25.72 -2.75 -22.70
C ALA A 9 25.65 -1.58 -23.67
N GLU A 10 24.90 -0.54 -23.29
CA GLU A 10 25.51 0.77 -23.29
C GLU A 10 25.81 1.14 -21.85
N VAL A 11 27.07 1.47 -21.53
CA VAL A 11 27.57 1.94 -20.21
C VAL A 11 26.78 3.16 -19.68
N LYS A 12 25.91 3.75 -20.52
CA LYS A 12 24.96 4.82 -20.22
C LYS A 12 23.61 4.34 -19.66
N ASP A 13 23.39 3.04 -19.44
CA ASP A 13 22.17 2.54 -18.83
C ASP A 13 21.99 3.14 -17.42
N SER A 14 20.92 3.89 -17.23
CA SER A 14 20.59 4.53 -15.95
C SER A 14 20.50 3.53 -14.79
N LEU A 15 20.09 2.28 -15.03
CA LEU A 15 20.06 1.23 -14.00
C LEU A 15 21.46 0.77 -13.63
N TYR A 16 22.33 0.61 -14.63
CA TYR A 16 23.71 0.25 -14.38
C TYR A 16 24.37 1.32 -13.52
N LEU A 17 24.24 2.60 -13.90
CA LEU A 17 24.82 3.72 -13.16
C LEU A 17 24.26 3.84 -11.74
N GLU A 18 22.95 3.70 -11.54
CA GLU A 18 22.34 3.73 -10.21
C GLU A 18 22.83 2.55 -9.34
N SER A 19 23.07 1.37 -9.93
CA SER A 19 23.63 0.22 -9.22
C SER A 19 25.05 0.47 -8.68
N LEU A 20 25.84 1.32 -9.34
CA LEU A 20 27.21 1.66 -8.94
C LEU A 20 27.26 2.53 -7.67
N ARG A 21 26.16 3.20 -7.32
CA ARG A 21 26.10 4.05 -6.10
C ARG A 21 26.16 3.25 -4.81
N CYS A 22 25.87 1.95 -4.87
CA CYS A 22 25.95 1.05 -3.72
C CYS A 22 27.41 0.71 -3.40
N PHE A 23 27.97 1.29 -2.32
CA PHE A 23 29.30 0.91 -1.79
C PHE A 23 29.25 -0.28 -0.81
N ARG A 24 28.10 -0.97 -0.73
CA ARG A 24 27.95 -2.28 -0.06
C ARG A 24 28.17 -2.30 1.46
N CYS A 25 27.93 -1.18 2.17
CA CYS A 25 28.07 -1.09 3.63
C CYS A 25 27.27 -2.10 4.45
N GLY A 26 26.15 -2.60 3.92
CA GLY A 26 25.32 -3.61 4.60
C GLY A 26 24.26 -3.06 5.55
N LEU A 27 24.06 -1.75 5.68
CA LEU A 27 22.96 -1.18 6.49
C LEU A 27 21.58 -1.68 6.04
N CYS A 28 21.41 -1.92 4.74
CA CYS A 28 20.17 -2.53 4.23
C CYS A 28 19.91 -3.95 4.74
N ARG A 29 20.87 -4.63 5.41
CA ARG A 29 20.65 -5.91 6.11
C ARG A 29 19.75 -5.77 7.32
N THR A 30 19.83 -4.66 8.05
CA THR A 30 18.96 -4.41 9.20
C THR A 30 17.58 -3.89 8.79
N GLY A 31 17.45 -3.37 7.55
CA GLY A 31 16.20 -2.81 7.05
C GLY A 31 15.40 -3.65 6.07
N CYS A 32 15.98 -4.66 5.43
CA CYS A 32 15.29 -5.42 4.40
C CYS A 32 14.40 -6.49 5.05
N PRO A 33 13.06 -6.36 4.98
CA PRO A 33 12.16 -7.32 5.63
C PRO A 33 12.32 -8.75 5.07
N VAL A 34 12.63 -8.88 3.78
CA VAL A 34 12.82 -10.18 3.14
C VAL A 34 14.10 -10.88 3.63
N PHE A 35 15.14 -10.10 3.97
CA PHE A 35 16.36 -10.65 4.53
C PHE A 35 16.14 -11.23 5.93
N GLU A 36 15.28 -10.61 6.73
CA GLU A 36 14.90 -11.14 8.06
C GLU A 36 14.26 -12.53 7.96
N VAL A 37 13.51 -12.80 6.89
CA VAL A 37 12.86 -14.11 6.65
C VAL A 37 13.86 -15.14 6.11
N GLN A 38 14.66 -14.73 5.12
CA GLN A 38 15.46 -15.67 4.32
C GLN A 38 16.88 -15.89 4.85
N GLY A 39 17.44 -14.93 5.59
CA GLY A 39 18.82 -14.97 6.12
C GLY A 39 19.93 -14.92 5.06
N SER A 40 19.59 -14.98 3.77
CA SER A 40 20.56 -15.06 2.67
C SER A 40 20.74 -13.72 1.94
N GLU A 41 21.99 -13.39 1.63
CA GLU A 41 22.39 -12.07 1.12
C GLU A 41 21.80 -11.76 -0.26
N ASP A 42 21.60 -12.76 -1.12
CA ASP A 42 20.98 -12.65 -2.43
C ASP A 42 19.48 -12.25 -2.37
N TRP A 43 18.84 -12.43 -1.21
CA TRP A 43 17.47 -11.97 -0.91
C TRP A 43 17.43 -10.59 -0.24
N ASN A 44 18.59 -10.00 0.04
CA ASN A 44 18.71 -8.63 0.57
C ASN A 44 18.70 -7.59 -0.57
N THR A 45 18.41 -6.33 -0.23
CA THR A 45 18.67 -5.16 -1.07
C THR A 45 20.03 -5.14 -1.76
N ARG A 46 21.17 -5.23 -1.06
CA ARG A 46 22.48 -5.11 -1.72
C ARG A 46 22.78 -6.31 -2.62
N GLY A 47 22.36 -7.52 -2.23
CA GLY A 47 22.44 -8.70 -3.08
C GLY A 47 21.63 -8.52 -4.36
N ARG A 48 20.38 -8.05 -4.26
CA ARG A 48 19.54 -7.72 -5.43
C ARG A 48 20.20 -6.71 -6.36
N ILE A 49 20.83 -5.66 -5.82
CA ILE A 49 21.55 -4.67 -6.66
C ILE A 49 22.67 -5.36 -7.46
N LEU A 50 23.42 -6.28 -6.84
CA LEU A 50 24.46 -7.04 -7.53
C LEU A 50 23.90 -8.03 -8.56
N LEU A 51 22.79 -8.70 -8.23
CA LEU A 51 22.10 -9.58 -9.15
C LEU A 51 21.58 -8.83 -10.38
N ILE A 52 20.98 -7.64 -10.18
CA ILE A 52 20.53 -6.76 -11.26
C ILE A 52 21.72 -6.32 -12.10
N ARG A 53 22.84 -5.91 -11.48
CA ARG A 53 24.05 -5.53 -12.19
C ARG A 53 24.60 -6.68 -13.03
N GLY A 54 24.69 -7.88 -12.47
CA GLY A 54 25.15 -9.07 -13.19
C GLY A 54 24.21 -9.44 -14.35
N LEU A 55 22.89 -9.29 -14.17
CA LEU A 55 21.91 -9.48 -15.24
C LEU A 55 22.12 -8.45 -16.38
N ILE A 56 22.35 -7.18 -16.06
CA ILE A 56 22.60 -6.12 -17.06
C ILE A 56 23.88 -6.40 -17.85
N LEU A 57 24.96 -6.79 -17.17
CA LEU A 57 26.25 -7.09 -17.79
C LEU A 57 26.26 -8.40 -18.59
N GLY A 58 25.24 -9.26 -18.41
CA GLY A 58 25.19 -10.60 -19.00
C GLY A 58 26.01 -11.65 -18.24
N ASP A 59 26.56 -11.29 -17.08
CA ASP A 59 27.33 -12.20 -16.21
C ASP A 59 26.44 -13.23 -15.50
N ILE A 60 25.18 -12.86 -15.24
CA ILE A 60 24.19 -13.72 -14.58
C ILE A 60 23.05 -13.98 -15.56
N PRO A 61 22.82 -15.24 -15.96
CA PRO A 61 21.70 -15.57 -16.83
C PRO A 61 20.39 -15.44 -16.07
N LEU A 62 19.33 -15.09 -16.80
CA LEU A 62 17.99 -15.15 -16.26
C LEU A 62 17.62 -16.59 -15.88
N SER A 63 17.13 -16.77 -14.66
CA SER A 63 16.78 -18.07 -14.10
C SER A 63 15.66 -17.93 -13.07
N GLN A 64 14.94 -19.03 -12.79
CA GLN A 64 13.87 -19.02 -11.78
C GLN A 64 14.35 -18.53 -10.40
N PRO A 65 15.53 -18.95 -9.88
CA PRO A 65 16.05 -18.39 -8.64
C PRO A 65 16.18 -16.87 -8.71
N LEU A 66 16.77 -16.31 -9.77
CA LEU A 66 16.92 -14.86 -9.93
C LEU A 66 15.57 -14.13 -9.91
N ILE A 67 14.57 -14.68 -10.62
CA ILE A 67 13.20 -14.15 -10.61
C ILE A 67 12.68 -14.10 -9.17
N ASP A 68 12.83 -15.17 -8.39
CA ASP A 68 12.36 -15.18 -7.00
C ASP A 68 13.05 -14.14 -6.12
N ARG A 69 14.35 -13.88 -6.32
CA ARG A 69 15.07 -12.85 -5.55
C ARG A 69 14.52 -11.48 -5.89
N LEU A 70 14.27 -11.18 -7.16
CA LEU A 70 13.79 -9.86 -7.58
C LEU A 70 12.31 -9.65 -7.25
N PHE A 71 11.45 -10.65 -7.45
CA PHE A 71 10.01 -10.55 -7.26
C PHE A 71 9.57 -10.70 -5.80
N SER A 72 10.39 -11.30 -4.93
CA SER A 72 10.12 -11.31 -3.48
C SER A 72 10.34 -9.96 -2.78
N CYS A 73 10.98 -8.98 -3.44
CA CYS A 73 11.10 -7.64 -2.86
C CYS A 73 9.72 -7.01 -2.64
N THR A 74 9.45 -6.50 -1.45
CA THR A 74 8.16 -5.85 -1.15
C THR A 74 8.06 -4.42 -1.68
N LEU A 75 9.14 -3.88 -2.28
CA LEU A 75 9.26 -2.48 -2.68
C LEU A 75 8.88 -1.51 -1.55
N CYS A 76 9.14 -1.85 -0.28
CA CYS A 76 8.64 -1.03 0.83
C CYS A 76 9.45 0.25 1.12
N LYS A 77 10.57 0.52 0.42
CA LYS A 77 11.53 1.62 0.66
C LYS A 77 12.26 1.69 2.01
N LYS A 78 12.06 0.75 2.96
CA LYS A 78 12.79 0.79 4.25
C LYS A 78 14.32 0.80 4.08
N CYS A 79 14.82 0.04 3.11
CA CYS A 79 16.24 0.04 2.79
C CYS A 79 16.77 1.36 2.18
N GLU A 80 15.92 2.16 1.54
CA GLU A 80 16.31 3.47 1.01
C GLU A 80 16.40 4.50 2.12
N ALA A 81 15.48 4.47 3.09
CA ALA A 81 15.51 5.33 4.27
C ALA A 81 16.81 5.15 5.08
N LEU A 82 17.36 3.93 5.12
CA LEU A 82 18.63 3.62 5.79
C LEU A 82 19.87 3.80 4.91
N CYS A 83 19.73 4.17 3.63
CA CYS A 83 20.83 4.11 2.67
C CYS A 83 21.67 5.40 2.70
N PRO A 84 22.93 5.39 3.18
CA PRO A 84 23.77 6.58 3.17
C PRO A 84 24.09 7.08 1.75
N SER A 85 24.14 6.17 0.76
CA SER A 85 24.33 6.52 -0.65
C SER A 85 23.09 7.07 -1.35
N LYS A 86 21.92 6.99 -0.70
CA LYS A 86 20.61 7.30 -1.29
C LYS A 86 20.38 6.56 -2.62
N VAL A 87 20.69 5.26 -2.65
CA VAL A 87 20.41 4.42 -3.83
C VAL A 87 18.90 4.27 -3.96
N ASN A 88 18.36 4.49 -5.15
CA ASN A 88 16.96 4.25 -5.47
C ASN A 88 16.73 2.76 -5.80
N VAL A 89 16.69 1.96 -4.73
CA VAL A 89 16.57 0.50 -4.78
C VAL A 89 15.26 0.06 -5.41
N THR A 90 14.16 0.72 -5.08
CA THR A 90 12.82 0.39 -5.56
C THR A 90 12.71 0.63 -7.06
N ARG A 91 13.27 1.73 -7.59
CA ARG A 91 13.40 1.92 -9.05
C ARG A 91 14.25 0.83 -9.68
N LEU A 92 15.43 0.52 -9.13
CA LEU A 92 16.30 -0.54 -9.66
C LEU A 92 15.56 -1.88 -9.77
N VAL A 93 14.91 -2.30 -8.68
CA VAL A 93 14.18 -3.57 -8.65
C VAL A 93 12.96 -3.53 -9.57
N ASN A 94 12.19 -2.44 -9.58
CA ASN A 94 11.00 -2.34 -10.44
C ASN A 94 11.39 -2.39 -11.93
N GLU A 95 12.39 -1.63 -12.35
CA GLU A 95 12.86 -1.62 -13.74
C GLU A 95 13.45 -2.97 -14.16
N ALA A 96 14.13 -3.67 -13.26
CA ALA A 96 14.55 -5.05 -13.52
C ALA A 96 13.35 -5.99 -13.73
N ARG A 97 12.28 -5.86 -12.92
CA ARG A 97 11.03 -6.62 -13.13
C ARG A 97 10.39 -6.31 -14.48
N ILE A 98 10.35 -5.03 -14.87
CA ILE A 98 9.81 -4.59 -16.17
C ILE A 98 10.57 -5.23 -17.34
N ARG A 99 11.91 -5.24 -17.29
CA ARG A 99 12.72 -5.89 -18.33
C ARG A 99 12.45 -7.39 -18.41
N ILE A 100 12.42 -8.07 -17.27
CA ILE A 100 12.11 -9.51 -17.19
C ILE A 100 10.73 -9.81 -17.80
N VAL A 101 9.71 -9.01 -17.48
CA VAL A 101 8.37 -9.18 -18.04
C VAL A 101 8.35 -8.92 -19.55
N ASN A 102 9.06 -7.89 -20.02
CA ASN A 102 9.16 -7.58 -21.46
C ASN A 102 9.88 -8.68 -22.26
N ASP A 103 10.81 -9.40 -21.63
CA ASP A 103 11.51 -10.55 -22.23
C ASP A 103 10.63 -11.81 -22.31
N GLY A 104 9.34 -11.71 -21.97
CA GLY A 104 8.36 -12.80 -22.13
C GLY A 104 8.45 -13.88 -21.06
N VAL A 105 9.04 -13.55 -19.92
CA VAL A 105 9.34 -14.50 -18.85
C VAL A 105 8.08 -14.79 -18.04
N MET A 106 7.84 -16.08 -17.80
CA MET A 106 6.70 -16.52 -17.01
C MET A 106 6.93 -16.19 -15.53
N LEU A 107 6.07 -15.34 -14.98
CA LEU A 107 6.08 -14.99 -13.56
C LEU A 107 5.40 -16.08 -12.71
N PRO A 108 5.59 -16.09 -11.37
CA PRO A 108 4.75 -16.85 -10.46
C PRO A 108 3.26 -16.70 -10.80
N SER A 109 2.55 -17.82 -10.85
CA SER A 109 1.16 -17.88 -11.34
C SER A 109 0.20 -16.94 -10.59
N SER A 110 0.49 -16.65 -9.33
CA SER A 110 -0.22 -15.66 -8.51
C SER A 110 -0.14 -14.23 -9.08
N TYR A 111 0.99 -13.80 -9.64
CA TYR A 111 1.12 -12.49 -10.27
C TYR A 111 0.37 -12.42 -11.60
N VAL A 112 0.40 -13.51 -12.37
CA VAL A 112 -0.38 -13.63 -13.61
C VAL A 112 -1.88 -13.52 -13.30
N LYS A 113 -2.38 -14.24 -12.28
CA LYS A 113 -3.77 -14.16 -11.83
C LYS A 113 -4.17 -12.77 -11.33
N GLN A 114 -3.28 -12.09 -10.60
CA GLN A 114 -3.52 -10.71 -10.17
C GLN A 114 -3.66 -9.76 -11.36
N ARG A 115 -2.76 -9.89 -12.35
CA ARG A 115 -2.83 -9.13 -13.60
C ARG A 115 -4.17 -9.36 -14.30
N GLU A 116 -4.53 -10.62 -14.54
CA GLU A 116 -5.78 -10.98 -15.23
C GLU A 116 -7.00 -10.47 -14.47
N SER A 117 -7.01 -10.58 -13.14
CA SER A 117 -8.09 -10.05 -12.31
C SER A 117 -8.23 -8.53 -12.47
N ILE A 118 -7.13 -7.77 -12.44
CA ILE A 118 -7.16 -6.31 -12.59
C ILE A 118 -7.64 -5.92 -13.99
N LEU A 119 -7.12 -6.55 -15.04
CA LEU A 119 -7.45 -6.20 -16.42
C LEU A 119 -8.88 -6.62 -16.80
N ASN A 120 -9.32 -7.81 -16.40
CA ASN A 120 -10.61 -8.34 -16.82
C ASN A 120 -11.76 -7.94 -15.90
N LEU A 121 -11.51 -7.88 -14.59
CA LEU A 121 -12.54 -7.62 -13.58
C LEU A 121 -12.41 -6.21 -12.97
N GLY A 122 -11.32 -5.49 -13.19
CA GLY A 122 -11.15 -4.18 -12.57
C GLY A 122 -10.83 -4.24 -11.06
N THR A 123 -10.43 -5.39 -10.52
CA THR A 123 -10.04 -5.54 -9.10
C THR A 123 -8.92 -6.56 -8.93
N ILE A 124 -8.18 -6.47 -7.82
CA ILE A 124 -7.15 -7.45 -7.45
C ILE A 124 -7.72 -8.67 -6.70
N THR A 125 -8.98 -8.60 -6.24
CA THR A 125 -9.55 -9.61 -5.33
C THR A 125 -10.11 -10.85 -6.05
N GLY A 126 -10.10 -10.88 -7.38
CA GLY A 126 -10.67 -11.98 -8.16
C GLY A 126 -12.20 -12.02 -8.19
N ARG A 127 -12.89 -10.94 -7.79
CA ARG A 127 -14.35 -10.84 -7.75
C ARG A 127 -14.84 -9.77 -8.73
N ASN A 128 -16.06 -9.84 -9.24
CA ASN A 128 -16.60 -8.76 -10.08
C ASN A 128 -16.82 -7.48 -9.26
N PRO A 129 -16.72 -6.29 -9.89
CA PRO A 129 -16.97 -5.05 -9.20
C PRO A 129 -18.32 -4.98 -8.53
N LEU A 130 -18.37 -4.67 -7.23
CA LEU A 130 -19.63 -4.46 -6.54
C LEU A 130 -20.10 -3.03 -6.86
N PRO A 131 -21.37 -2.85 -7.29
CA PRO A 131 -21.96 -1.52 -7.37
C PRO A 131 -21.84 -0.83 -6.00
N LEU A 132 -21.34 0.40 -5.99
CA LEU A 132 -21.21 1.20 -4.77
C LEU A 132 -22.56 1.75 -4.31
N GLY A 133 -23.65 1.42 -5.02
CA GLY A 133 -25.02 1.85 -4.73
C GLY A 133 -25.48 1.62 -3.28
N ASN A 134 -25.01 0.57 -2.60
CA ASN A 134 -25.31 0.37 -1.18
C ASN A 134 -24.62 1.42 -0.30
N LEU A 135 -23.36 1.77 -0.57
CA LEU A 135 -22.65 2.83 0.14
C LEU A 135 -23.30 4.20 -0.14
N ILE A 136 -23.63 4.45 -1.41
CA ILE A 136 -24.30 5.69 -1.85
C ILE A 136 -25.63 5.91 -1.13
N ARG A 137 -26.40 4.84 -0.91
CA ARG A 137 -27.71 4.92 -0.25
C ARG A 137 -27.62 5.26 1.23
N ILE A 138 -26.50 4.97 1.87
CA ILE A 138 -26.35 5.15 3.32
C ILE A 138 -25.65 6.48 3.63
N ALA A 139 -24.72 6.91 2.78
CA ALA A 139 -23.99 8.15 2.99
C ALA A 139 -24.84 9.41 2.69
N GLU A 140 -25.22 10.11 3.76
CA GLU A 140 -25.79 11.45 3.68
C GLU A 140 -24.73 12.48 3.24
N GLY A 141 -25.15 13.49 2.46
CA GLY A 141 -24.28 14.61 2.04
C GLY A 141 -23.51 14.40 0.73
N LEU A 142 -23.69 13.25 0.06
CA LEU A 142 -23.10 13.02 -1.27
C LEU A 142 -23.68 13.99 -2.32
N THR A 143 -22.79 14.54 -3.14
CA THR A 143 -23.14 15.44 -4.24
C THR A 143 -22.65 14.86 -5.56
N ARG A 144 -23.58 14.61 -6.50
CA ARG A 144 -23.25 14.03 -7.81
C ARG A 144 -22.46 14.97 -8.74
N GLU A 145 -22.44 16.27 -8.41
CA GLU A 145 -21.78 17.32 -9.19
C GLU A 145 -20.56 17.91 -8.47
N SER A 146 -19.85 17.12 -7.65
CA SER A 146 -18.60 17.56 -7.01
C SER A 146 -17.38 17.24 -7.89
N GLY A 147 -16.49 18.21 -8.06
CA GLY A 147 -15.14 17.98 -8.60
C GLY A 147 -14.25 17.18 -7.65
N THR A 148 -14.66 16.98 -6.39
CA THR A 148 -13.99 16.11 -5.42
C THR A 148 -14.68 14.76 -5.37
N ILE A 149 -13.96 13.67 -5.65
CA ILE A 149 -14.50 12.30 -5.55
C ILE A 149 -13.85 11.50 -4.43
N PHE A 150 -14.61 10.60 -3.83
CA PHE A 150 -14.10 9.58 -2.94
C PHE A 150 -13.84 8.28 -3.70
N HIS A 151 -12.57 7.89 -3.79
CA HIS A 151 -12.18 6.61 -4.35
C HIS A 151 -12.01 5.58 -3.23
N VAL A 152 -12.95 4.64 -3.15
CA VAL A 152 -13.06 3.66 -2.06
C VAL A 152 -11.89 2.67 -2.09
N GLY A 153 -11.44 2.30 -3.28
CA GLY A 153 -10.41 1.32 -3.54
C GLY A 153 -10.91 -0.13 -3.46
N CYS A 154 -10.17 -1.02 -4.12
CA CYS A 154 -10.58 -2.41 -4.38
C CYS A 154 -10.45 -3.41 -3.21
N VAL A 155 -9.77 -3.08 -2.11
CA VAL A 155 -9.70 -3.98 -0.94
C VAL A 155 -10.81 -3.62 0.04
N ALA A 156 -10.98 -2.33 0.34
CA ALA A 156 -12.00 -1.86 1.27
C ALA A 156 -13.41 -2.17 0.75
N SER A 157 -13.75 -1.79 -0.48
CA SER A 157 -15.11 -2.00 -1.02
C SER A 157 -15.54 -3.48 -1.11
N TYR A 158 -14.61 -4.42 -1.27
CA TYR A 158 -14.94 -5.84 -1.54
C TYR A 158 -14.77 -6.75 -0.34
N SER A 159 -13.76 -6.49 0.49
CA SER A 159 -13.43 -7.34 1.63
C SER A 159 -13.92 -6.73 2.94
N TYR A 160 -14.00 -5.40 3.02
CA TYR A 160 -14.29 -4.67 4.25
C TYR A 160 -15.21 -3.47 4.02
N PRO A 161 -16.43 -3.69 3.46
CA PRO A 161 -17.31 -2.59 3.03
C PRO A 161 -17.70 -1.64 4.16
N LEU A 162 -17.69 -2.11 5.42
CA LEU A 162 -17.99 -1.27 6.58
C LEU A 162 -16.89 -0.21 6.86
N ILE A 163 -15.62 -0.52 6.57
CA ILE A 163 -14.52 0.47 6.63
C ILE A 163 -14.78 1.58 5.62
N ALA A 164 -15.12 1.19 4.39
CA ALA A 164 -15.45 2.11 3.31
C ALA A 164 -16.65 2.99 3.65
N GLN A 165 -17.70 2.38 4.21
CA GLN A 165 -18.92 3.05 4.62
C GLN A 165 -18.66 4.10 5.69
N LEU A 166 -18.00 3.73 6.78
CA LEU A 166 -17.70 4.67 7.88
C LEU A 166 -16.86 5.84 7.39
N ALA A 167 -15.83 5.57 6.59
CA ALA A 167 -14.99 6.63 6.05
C ALA A 167 -15.78 7.62 5.19
N LEU A 168 -16.60 7.08 4.27
CA LEU A 168 -17.45 7.85 3.37
C LEU A 168 -18.47 8.70 4.15
N GLU A 169 -19.17 8.11 5.11
CA GLU A 169 -20.17 8.80 5.93
C GLU A 169 -19.56 9.93 6.76
N VAL A 170 -18.39 9.72 7.39
CA VAL A 170 -17.71 10.78 8.14
C VAL A 170 -17.39 11.94 7.20
N ILE A 171 -16.81 11.68 6.03
CA ILE A 171 -16.29 12.74 5.16
C ILE A 171 -17.43 13.48 4.43
N ALA A 172 -18.41 12.74 3.89
CA ALA A 172 -19.52 13.32 3.12
C ALA A 172 -20.41 14.27 3.94
N ARG A 173 -20.44 14.14 5.27
CA ARG A 173 -21.14 15.08 6.17
C ARG A 173 -20.49 16.46 6.26
N HIS A 174 -19.22 16.60 5.89
CA HIS A 174 -18.44 17.81 6.15
C HIS A 174 -17.88 18.47 4.89
N ILE A 175 -17.76 17.72 3.78
CA ILE A 175 -17.33 18.26 2.48
C ILE A 175 -18.20 17.71 1.33
N PRO A 176 -18.47 18.51 0.27
CA PRO A 176 -19.17 18.02 -0.92
C PRO A 176 -18.36 16.93 -1.62
N LEU A 177 -18.92 15.74 -1.72
CA LEU A 177 -18.17 14.56 -2.17
C LEU A 177 -18.98 13.77 -3.20
N GLY A 178 -18.37 13.53 -4.35
CA GLY A 178 -18.86 12.62 -5.37
C GLY A 178 -18.34 11.20 -5.15
N ILE A 179 -19.00 10.23 -5.77
CA ILE A 179 -18.57 8.83 -5.80
C ILE A 179 -19.01 8.22 -7.13
N MET A 180 -18.19 7.33 -7.69
CA MET A 180 -18.54 6.59 -8.90
C MET A 180 -19.54 5.47 -8.58
N ASP A 181 -20.48 5.19 -9.49
CA ASP A 181 -21.40 4.05 -9.32
C ASP A 181 -20.65 2.71 -9.27
N THR A 182 -19.61 2.60 -10.09
CA THR A 182 -18.64 1.51 -10.10
C THR A 182 -17.26 2.10 -10.35
N GLU A 183 -16.28 1.71 -9.54
CA GLU A 183 -14.90 2.12 -9.74
C GLU A 183 -14.00 0.91 -9.99
N LYS A 184 -12.95 1.12 -10.78
CA LYS A 184 -11.89 0.14 -11.03
C LYS A 184 -10.75 0.34 -10.04
N CYS A 185 -9.96 -0.72 -9.84
CA CYS A 185 -8.68 -0.67 -9.16
C CYS A 185 -7.82 0.47 -9.74
N CYS A 186 -6.95 1.07 -8.93
CA CYS A 186 -5.95 2.03 -9.42
C CYS A 186 -4.88 1.38 -10.33
N GLY A 187 -4.79 0.04 -10.35
CA GLY A 187 -3.83 -0.68 -11.18
C GLY A 187 -2.38 -0.62 -10.70
N GLY A 188 -2.05 0.10 -9.62
CA GLY A 188 -0.67 0.27 -9.14
C GLY A 188 0.09 -1.04 -8.91
N VAL A 189 -0.61 -2.13 -8.59
CA VAL A 189 0.02 -3.46 -8.50
C VAL A 189 0.68 -3.88 -9.83
N LEU A 190 0.05 -3.61 -10.98
CA LEU A 190 0.63 -3.91 -12.31
C LEU A 190 1.99 -3.23 -12.50
N SER A 191 2.11 -1.97 -12.07
CA SER A 191 3.38 -1.22 -12.05
C SER A 191 4.40 -1.94 -11.17
N THR A 192 4.05 -2.27 -9.93
CA THR A 192 4.99 -2.90 -8.97
C THR A 192 5.49 -4.29 -9.36
N ILE A 193 4.72 -5.05 -10.14
CA ILE A 193 5.08 -6.41 -10.58
C ILE A 193 5.66 -6.44 -12.01
N GLY A 194 5.94 -5.28 -12.60
CA GLY A 194 6.65 -5.17 -13.87
C GLY A 194 5.77 -5.19 -15.13
N TYR A 195 4.45 -5.32 -15.02
CA TYR A 195 3.51 -5.20 -16.16
C TYR A 195 3.25 -3.74 -16.54
N ASN A 196 4.32 -2.96 -16.74
CA ASN A 196 4.25 -1.51 -16.96
C ASN A 196 3.47 -1.14 -18.24
N LYS A 197 3.53 -1.95 -19.31
CA LYS A 197 2.75 -1.71 -20.53
C LYS A 197 1.25 -1.83 -20.27
N ASP A 198 0.84 -2.85 -19.52
CA ASP A 198 -0.56 -3.04 -19.14
C ASP A 198 -1.00 -1.94 -18.17
N PHE A 199 -0.15 -1.58 -17.20
CA PHE A 199 -0.41 -0.48 -16.27
C PHE A 199 -0.66 0.84 -16.99
N LYS A 200 0.20 1.24 -17.94
CA LYS A 200 0.04 2.50 -18.67
C LYS A 200 -1.29 2.57 -19.40
N LYS A 201 -1.64 1.53 -20.16
CA LYS A 201 -2.93 1.46 -20.87
C LYS A 201 -4.10 1.54 -19.88
N TYR A 202 -4.03 0.80 -18.78
CA TYR A 202 -5.07 0.77 -17.76
C TYR A 202 -5.23 2.10 -17.02
N ALA A 203 -4.11 2.78 -16.72
CA ALA A 203 -4.08 4.11 -16.11
C ALA A 203 -4.65 5.17 -17.05
N GLU A 204 -4.32 5.13 -18.34
CA GLU A 204 -4.90 6.01 -19.37
C GLU A 204 -6.43 5.83 -19.48
N GLU A 205 -6.92 4.59 -19.48
CA GLU A 205 -8.36 4.30 -19.51
C GLU A 205 -9.08 4.83 -18.27
N ASN A 206 -8.50 4.64 -17.08
CA ASN A 206 -9.06 5.16 -15.84
C ASN A 206 -8.98 6.70 -15.76
N ALA A 207 -7.90 7.29 -16.27
CA ALA A 207 -7.71 8.74 -16.30
C ALA A 207 -8.79 9.44 -17.15
N ARG A 208 -9.16 8.87 -18.30
CA ARG A 208 -10.25 9.39 -19.14
C ARG A 208 -11.57 9.49 -18.39
N VAL A 209 -11.88 8.52 -17.53
CA VAL A 209 -13.11 8.57 -16.71
C VAL A 209 -13.06 9.77 -15.75
N PHE A 210 -11.89 10.04 -15.16
CA PHE A 210 -11.72 11.16 -14.23
C PHE A 210 -11.83 12.50 -14.98
N GLU A 211 -11.29 12.59 -16.19
CA GLU A 211 -11.42 13.77 -17.07
C GLU A 211 -12.87 14.01 -17.51
N GLU A 212 -13.58 12.95 -17.95
CA GLU A 212 -15.00 13.02 -18.35
C GLU A 212 -15.90 13.48 -17.19
N MET A 213 -15.60 13.00 -15.97
CA MET A 213 -16.26 13.41 -14.75
C MET A 213 -15.79 14.77 -14.21
N LYS A 214 -14.79 15.41 -14.86
CA LYS A 214 -14.19 16.68 -14.44
C LYS A 214 -13.70 16.66 -12.98
N VAL A 215 -13.05 15.58 -12.60
CA VAL A 215 -12.46 15.40 -11.28
C VAL A 215 -11.28 16.37 -11.12
N GLU A 216 -11.32 17.18 -10.07
CA GLU A 216 -10.26 18.10 -9.66
C GLU A 216 -9.47 17.55 -8.47
N GLU A 217 -10.14 16.79 -7.61
CA GLU A 217 -9.57 16.19 -6.41
C GLU A 217 -10.09 14.77 -6.17
N VAL A 218 -9.22 13.91 -5.64
CA VAL A 218 -9.58 12.55 -5.19
C VAL A 218 -9.18 12.37 -3.73
N VAL A 219 -10.16 12.01 -2.91
CA VAL A 219 -9.93 11.50 -1.56
C VAL A 219 -9.85 9.99 -1.60
N VAL A 220 -8.79 9.41 -1.04
CA VAL A 220 -8.53 7.96 -1.07
C VAL A 220 -8.37 7.35 0.32
N LEU A 221 -8.87 6.12 0.45
CA LEU A 221 -8.61 5.26 1.63
C LEU A 221 -7.29 4.50 1.56
N CYS A 222 -6.81 4.24 0.35
CA CYS A 222 -5.69 3.34 0.12
C CYS A 222 -4.43 4.15 -0.23
N PRO A 223 -3.35 4.07 0.57
CA PRO A 223 -2.09 4.70 0.25
C PRO A 223 -1.47 4.26 -1.08
N MET A 224 -1.76 3.05 -1.57
CA MET A 224 -1.33 2.67 -2.93
C MET A 224 -2.09 3.48 -3.99
N CYS A 225 -3.41 3.63 -3.87
CA CYS A 225 -4.18 4.50 -4.74
C CYS A 225 -3.67 5.96 -4.66
N TYR A 226 -3.36 6.45 -3.45
CA TYR A 226 -2.78 7.78 -3.25
C TYR A 226 -1.57 8.02 -4.16
N ASN A 227 -0.56 7.15 -4.04
CA ASN A 227 0.67 7.30 -4.82
C ASN A 227 0.45 7.05 -6.30
N THR A 228 -0.41 6.09 -6.65
CA THR A 228 -0.65 5.75 -8.07
C THR A 228 -1.32 6.91 -8.80
N PHE A 229 -2.36 7.52 -8.21
CA PHE A 229 -3.04 8.67 -8.81
C PHE A 229 -2.19 9.93 -8.81
N LYS A 230 -1.39 10.14 -7.76
CA LYS A 230 -0.58 11.35 -7.61
C LYS A 230 0.68 11.35 -8.47
N GLU A 231 1.37 10.20 -8.57
CA GLU A 231 2.72 10.13 -9.14
C GLU A 231 2.79 9.37 -10.48
N GLU A 232 1.85 8.47 -10.76
CA GLU A 232 1.94 7.53 -11.89
C GLU A 232 0.85 7.71 -12.95
N TYR A 233 -0.29 8.33 -12.61
CA TYR A 233 -1.37 8.61 -13.55
C TYR A 233 -1.08 9.84 -14.41
N PRO A 234 -1.54 9.86 -15.68
CA PRO A 234 -1.41 11.02 -16.57
C PRO A 234 -2.47 12.09 -16.24
N LEU A 235 -2.65 12.43 -14.97
CA LEU A 235 -3.64 13.41 -14.49
C LEU A 235 -2.96 14.54 -13.73
N SER A 236 -3.58 15.71 -13.73
CA SER A 236 -3.20 16.87 -12.90
C SER A 236 -4.30 17.16 -11.88
N ILE A 237 -4.44 16.27 -10.89
CA ILE A 237 -5.46 16.34 -9.85
C ILE A 237 -4.82 16.42 -8.46
N SER A 238 -5.55 16.97 -7.50
CA SER A 238 -5.17 16.87 -6.09
C SER A 238 -5.53 15.49 -5.54
N VAL A 239 -4.67 14.92 -4.69
CA VAL A 239 -4.94 13.64 -4.04
C VAL A 239 -4.70 13.77 -2.54
N ARG A 240 -5.72 13.45 -1.76
CA ARG A 240 -5.67 13.46 -0.28
C ARG A 240 -5.99 12.09 0.28
N HIS A 241 -5.27 11.69 1.32
CA HIS A 241 -5.61 10.49 2.09
C HIS A 241 -6.66 10.84 3.16
N THR A 242 -7.55 9.90 3.53
CA THR A 242 -8.61 10.15 4.54
C THR A 242 -8.08 10.74 5.84
N SER A 243 -6.91 10.27 6.32
CA SER A 243 -6.27 10.83 7.51
C SER A 243 -5.97 12.33 7.43
N GLN A 244 -5.60 12.84 6.25
CA GLN A 244 -5.35 14.28 6.05
C GLN A 244 -6.66 15.06 6.07
N VAL A 245 -7.71 14.49 5.47
CA VAL A 245 -9.06 15.09 5.49
C VAL A 245 -9.59 15.16 6.93
N TYR A 246 -9.42 14.09 7.72
CA TYR A 246 -9.82 14.09 9.13
C TYR A 246 -9.06 15.13 9.95
N GLU A 247 -7.74 15.20 9.81
CA GLU A 247 -6.91 16.22 10.47
C GLU A 247 -7.41 17.63 10.15
N GLU A 248 -7.61 17.95 8.87
CA GLU A 248 -8.11 19.27 8.45
C GLU A 248 -9.50 19.59 9.03
N LEU A 249 -10.39 18.60 9.09
CA LEU A 249 -11.73 18.78 9.64
C LEU A 249 -11.73 18.95 11.16
N LEU A 250 -10.84 18.24 11.87
CA LEU A 250 -10.64 18.38 13.32
C LEU A 250 -10.05 19.76 13.65
N ASP A 251 -9.01 20.18 12.94
CA ASP A 251 -8.38 21.49 13.10
C ASP A 251 -9.33 22.65 12.83
N ALA A 252 -10.22 22.48 11.85
CA ALA A 252 -11.25 23.47 11.54
C ALA A 252 -12.45 23.44 12.52
N GLY A 253 -12.46 22.52 13.50
CA GLY A 253 -13.58 22.32 14.43
C GLY A 253 -14.87 21.80 13.77
N LYS A 254 -14.78 21.28 12.53
CA LYS A 254 -15.92 20.78 11.75
C LYS A 254 -16.26 19.34 12.14
N LEU A 255 -15.25 18.49 12.27
CA LEU A 255 -15.42 17.13 12.80
C LEU A 255 -15.26 17.18 14.32
N ASN A 256 -16.23 16.65 15.05
CA ASN A 256 -16.20 16.58 16.51
C ASN A 256 -16.43 15.14 16.97
N PHE A 257 -15.63 14.68 17.92
CA PHE A 257 -15.81 13.35 18.51
C PHE A 257 -16.79 13.43 19.68
N THR A 258 -17.89 12.69 19.55
CA THR A 258 -18.97 12.60 20.54
C THR A 258 -18.79 11.42 21.49
N ARG A 259 -17.86 10.51 21.17
CA ARG A 259 -17.58 9.32 21.96
C ARG A 259 -16.12 9.24 22.36
N ARG A 260 -15.92 8.57 23.50
CA ARG A 260 -14.63 8.33 24.11
C ARG A 260 -14.20 6.88 23.87
N LEU A 261 -12.91 6.66 23.64
CA LEU A 261 -12.29 5.35 23.53
C LEU A 261 -11.15 5.26 24.57
N ASP A 262 -11.46 4.76 25.77
CA ASP A 262 -10.48 4.57 26.84
C ASP A 262 -9.58 3.34 26.58
N ALA A 263 -8.71 3.44 25.59
CA ALA A 263 -7.83 2.36 25.17
C ALA A 263 -6.44 2.87 24.78
N THR A 264 -5.45 1.98 24.87
CA THR A 264 -4.14 2.23 24.27
C THR A 264 -4.17 1.71 22.84
N VAL A 265 -3.78 2.56 21.88
CA VAL A 265 -3.82 2.26 20.45
C VAL A 265 -2.38 2.32 19.92
N ALA A 266 -1.86 1.18 19.47
CA ALA A 266 -0.61 1.14 18.73
C ALA A 266 -0.85 1.54 17.26
N TYR A 267 0.08 2.26 16.64
CA TYR A 267 -0.05 2.65 15.23
C TYR A 267 0.99 1.99 14.32
N HIS A 268 0.51 1.41 13.21
CA HIS A 268 1.35 0.88 12.15
C HIS A 268 1.40 1.84 10.95
N ASP A 269 2.59 2.39 10.66
CA ASP A 269 2.80 3.24 9.49
C ASP A 269 2.82 2.43 8.18
N PRO A 270 1.86 2.64 7.26
CA PRO A 270 1.87 2.01 5.95
C PRO A 270 3.02 2.53 5.10
N CYS A 271 3.76 1.65 4.43
CA CYS A 271 4.93 2.05 3.64
C CYS A 271 4.62 3.10 2.56
N HIS A 272 3.47 2.99 1.89
CA HIS A 272 3.06 3.91 0.83
C HIS A 272 2.57 5.27 1.39
N LEU A 273 2.02 5.31 2.61
CA LEU A 273 1.59 6.58 3.20
C LEU A 273 2.80 7.33 3.77
N GLY A 274 3.65 6.63 4.51
CA GLY A 274 4.86 7.18 5.09
C GLY A 274 5.99 7.37 4.06
N ARG A 275 6.67 6.28 3.68
CA ARG A 275 7.93 6.37 2.91
C ARG A 275 7.78 6.82 1.47
N TYR A 276 6.59 6.73 0.89
CA TYR A 276 6.33 7.24 -0.46
C TYR A 276 5.73 8.65 -0.42
N ALA A 277 4.68 8.88 0.37
CA ALA A 277 3.97 10.16 0.37
C ALA A 277 4.45 11.16 1.45
N GLY A 278 5.28 10.74 2.40
CA GLY A 278 5.77 11.58 3.50
C GLY A 278 4.75 11.86 4.59
N ILE A 279 3.60 11.17 4.59
CA ILE A 279 2.49 11.42 5.51
C ILE A 279 2.65 10.50 6.72
N TYR A 280 3.11 11.08 7.83
CA TYR A 280 3.31 10.38 9.10
C TYR A 280 2.46 10.97 10.23
N ASP A 281 2.26 12.29 10.24
CA ASP A 281 1.70 12.98 11.39
C ASP A 281 0.16 12.98 11.37
N SER A 282 -0.48 13.15 10.20
CA SER A 282 -1.95 13.17 10.09
C SER A 282 -2.64 11.96 10.75
N PRO A 283 -2.21 10.70 10.51
CA PRO A 283 -2.81 9.54 11.18
C PRO A 283 -2.66 9.57 12.71
N ARG A 284 -1.53 10.08 13.23
CA ARG A 284 -1.26 10.14 14.67
C ARG A 284 -2.13 11.18 15.33
N LYS A 285 -2.18 12.39 14.75
CA LYS A 285 -3.02 13.48 15.24
C LYS A 285 -4.49 13.09 15.32
N VAL A 286 -5.01 12.45 14.26
CA VAL A 286 -6.39 11.95 14.24
C VAL A 286 -6.65 10.96 15.39
N LEU A 287 -5.69 10.07 15.69
CA LEU A 287 -5.83 9.12 16.80
C LEU A 287 -5.73 9.79 18.18
N GLU A 288 -4.82 10.76 18.34
CA GLU A 288 -4.61 11.51 19.58
C GLU A 288 -5.79 12.42 19.93
N ASP A 289 -6.47 12.96 18.92
CA ASP A 289 -7.65 13.80 19.11
C ASP A 289 -8.88 13.00 19.58
N ILE A 290 -8.91 11.67 19.40
CA ILE A 290 -10.00 10.83 19.91
C ILE A 290 -9.95 10.83 21.44
N PRO A 291 -11.01 11.29 22.13
CA PRO A 291 -11.00 11.37 23.58
C PRO A 291 -10.72 10.01 24.23
N GLY A 292 -9.77 9.97 25.16
CA GLY A 292 -9.42 8.77 25.93
C GLY A 292 -8.39 7.85 25.28
N VAL A 293 -8.05 8.05 24.01
CA VAL A 293 -7.01 7.27 23.35
C VAL A 293 -5.64 7.64 23.93
N ARG A 294 -4.84 6.61 24.22
CA ARG A 294 -3.40 6.76 24.44
C ARG A 294 -2.67 6.16 23.25
N LEU A 295 -2.02 6.99 22.44
CA LEU A 295 -1.24 6.51 21.31
C LEU A 295 0.05 5.85 21.82
N ALA A 296 0.33 4.65 21.32
CA ALA A 296 1.58 3.93 21.54
C ALA A 296 2.32 3.77 20.20
N GLU A 297 3.59 4.18 20.16
CA GLU A 297 4.43 3.94 19.00
C GLU A 297 5.02 2.53 19.03
N LEU A 298 5.03 1.87 17.88
CA LEU A 298 5.83 0.66 17.71
C LEU A 298 7.32 1.01 17.75
N GLU A 299 8.17 0.10 18.23
CA GLU A 299 9.64 0.30 18.22
C GLU A 299 10.15 0.68 16.82
N CYS A 300 9.65 -0.03 15.80
CA CYS A 300 9.85 0.32 14.40
C CYS A 300 8.65 1.13 13.90
N ASN A 301 8.73 2.46 13.98
CA ASN A 301 7.72 3.39 13.46
C ASN A 301 8.28 4.30 12.34
N ARG A 302 7.41 5.15 11.79
CA ARG A 302 7.70 6.14 10.75
C ARG A 302 8.48 5.53 9.58
N GLU A 303 9.59 6.15 9.15
CA GLU A 303 10.44 5.66 8.07
C GLU A 303 11.08 4.30 8.36
N LEU A 304 11.15 3.89 9.62
CA LEU A 304 11.68 2.59 10.06
C LEU A 304 10.59 1.52 10.21
N SER A 305 9.31 1.86 9.97
CA SER A 305 8.19 0.93 10.10
C SER A 305 8.37 -0.37 9.32
N SER A 306 8.07 -1.50 9.97
CA SER A 306 8.11 -2.82 9.37
C SER A 306 7.09 -2.96 8.24
N CYS A 307 7.37 -3.77 7.22
CA CYS A 307 6.42 -4.00 6.14
C CYS A 307 5.37 -5.03 6.58
N CYS A 308 4.09 -4.83 6.24
CA CYS A 308 3.04 -5.83 6.48
C CYS A 308 3.08 -7.04 5.52
N GLY A 309 3.93 -7.02 4.49
CA GLY A 309 4.06 -8.10 3.51
C GLY A 309 3.00 -8.14 2.40
N GLY A 310 2.09 -7.16 2.34
CA GLY A 310 1.01 -7.11 1.35
C GLY A 310 1.41 -7.33 -0.12
N PRO A 311 2.47 -6.68 -0.65
CA PRO A 311 2.89 -6.83 -2.05
C PRO A 311 3.32 -8.25 -2.46
N VAL A 312 3.61 -9.11 -1.49
CA VAL A 312 4.04 -10.49 -1.72
C VAL A 312 3.04 -11.52 -1.19
N ARG A 313 1.86 -11.08 -0.73
CA ARG A 313 0.85 -11.93 -0.06
C ARG A 313 0.56 -13.23 -0.79
N ALA A 314 0.30 -13.18 -2.09
CA ALA A 314 -0.10 -14.36 -2.85
C ALA A 314 1.09 -15.15 -3.42
N SER A 315 2.19 -14.47 -3.74
CA SER A 315 3.33 -15.07 -4.46
C SER A 315 4.38 -15.66 -3.52
N TYR A 316 4.55 -15.04 -2.35
CA TYR A 316 5.48 -15.49 -1.31
C TYR A 316 4.79 -15.42 0.06
N PRO A 317 3.74 -16.24 0.30
CA PRO A 317 2.90 -16.16 1.49
C PRO A 317 3.71 -16.33 2.79
N TRP A 318 4.72 -17.20 2.81
CA TRP A 318 5.57 -17.37 4.00
C TRP A 318 6.37 -16.11 4.36
N ILE A 319 6.76 -15.30 3.38
CA ILE A 319 7.35 -13.97 3.64
C ILE A 319 6.30 -13.06 4.23
N ARG A 320 5.09 -13.01 3.64
CA ARG A 320 4.00 -12.18 4.16
C ARG A 320 3.65 -12.55 5.60
N ASP A 321 3.52 -13.84 5.90
CA ASP A 321 3.08 -14.35 7.20
C ASP A 321 4.06 -13.95 8.30
N TYR A 322 5.37 -14.22 8.10
CA TYR A 322 6.40 -13.79 9.05
C TYR A 322 6.39 -12.27 9.28
N LEU A 323 6.25 -11.49 8.21
CA LEU A 323 6.26 -10.03 8.30
C LEU A 323 5.05 -9.46 9.03
N SER A 324 3.85 -9.98 8.76
CA SER A 324 2.63 -9.55 9.47
C SER A 324 2.68 -9.94 10.94
N ASP A 325 3.07 -11.18 11.23
CA ASP A 325 3.20 -11.72 12.58
C ASP A 325 4.21 -10.92 13.43
N LYS A 326 5.35 -10.51 12.83
CA LYS A 326 6.28 -9.58 13.48
C LYS A 326 5.60 -8.27 13.91
N VAL A 327 4.77 -7.67 13.05
CA VAL A 327 4.07 -6.43 13.39
C VAL A 327 3.06 -6.65 14.52
N ILE A 328 2.35 -7.79 14.52
CA ILE A 328 1.42 -8.14 15.61
C ILE A 328 2.15 -8.31 16.94
N ARG A 329 3.32 -8.97 16.96
CA ARG A 329 4.16 -9.08 18.16
C ARG A 329 4.60 -7.71 18.67
N LEU A 330 5.15 -6.86 17.79
CA LEU A 330 5.57 -5.50 18.16
C LEU A 330 4.41 -4.70 18.76
N ALA A 331 3.20 -4.83 18.20
CA ALA A 331 2.03 -4.17 18.77
C ALA A 331 1.66 -4.75 20.15
N SER A 332 1.78 -6.06 20.33
CA SER A 332 1.50 -6.73 21.60
C SER A 332 2.46 -6.30 22.71
N GLU A 333 3.74 -6.10 22.37
CA GLU A 333 4.78 -5.65 23.30
C GLU A 333 4.51 -4.23 23.84
N THR A 334 3.73 -3.40 23.13
CA THR A 334 3.31 -2.08 23.64
C THR A 334 2.22 -2.15 24.72
N GLY A 335 1.56 -3.31 24.89
CA GLY A 335 0.38 -3.43 25.75
C GLY A 335 -0.87 -2.76 25.19
N ALA A 336 -0.88 -2.38 23.91
CA ALA A 336 -2.03 -1.77 23.26
C ALA A 336 -3.22 -2.74 23.16
N SER A 337 -4.44 -2.20 23.25
CA SER A 337 -5.68 -2.95 22.98
C SER A 337 -5.94 -3.04 21.48
N TYR A 338 -5.49 -2.04 20.71
CA TYR A 338 -5.71 -1.95 19.28
C TYR A 338 -4.41 -1.72 18.51
N LEU A 339 -4.32 -2.27 17.30
CA LEU A 339 -3.32 -1.90 16.30
C LEU A 339 -4.03 -1.19 15.13
N ALA A 340 -3.90 0.13 15.09
CA ALA A 340 -4.47 0.96 14.04
C ALA A 340 -3.54 1.06 12.81
N THR A 341 -4.14 1.11 11.62
CA THR A 341 -3.43 1.38 10.36
C THR A 341 -4.29 2.25 9.43
N ALA A 342 -3.65 3.05 8.59
CA ALA A 342 -4.28 3.89 7.56
C ALA A 342 -4.19 3.24 6.16
N CYS A 343 -4.34 1.92 6.06
CA CYS A 343 -4.17 1.22 4.79
C CYS A 343 -4.96 -0.08 4.75
N PRO A 344 -5.96 -0.21 3.85
CA PRO A 344 -6.77 -1.42 3.74
C PRO A 344 -5.95 -2.68 3.46
N THR A 345 -4.87 -2.56 2.68
CA THR A 345 -3.95 -3.68 2.41
C THR A 345 -3.16 -4.07 3.66
N CYS A 346 -2.68 -3.10 4.46
CA CYS A 346 -2.01 -3.42 5.72
C CYS A 346 -3.00 -4.08 6.68
N PHE A 347 -4.20 -3.51 6.83
CA PHE A 347 -5.27 -4.10 7.62
C PHE A 347 -5.56 -5.54 7.22
N HIS A 348 -5.78 -5.82 5.92
CA HIS A 348 -6.06 -7.18 5.44
C HIS A 348 -4.99 -8.20 5.85
N ASN A 349 -3.71 -7.82 5.79
CA ASN A 349 -2.60 -8.73 6.12
C ASN A 349 -2.40 -8.88 7.63
N LEU A 350 -2.44 -7.77 8.36
CA LEU A 350 -2.28 -7.76 9.82
C LEU A 350 -3.47 -8.44 10.51
N TYR A 351 -4.69 -8.18 10.05
CA TYR A 351 -5.90 -8.84 10.52
C TYR A 351 -5.84 -10.35 10.29
N SER A 352 -5.43 -10.79 9.10
CA SER A 352 -5.24 -12.23 8.82
C SER A 352 -4.22 -12.87 9.78
N ALA A 353 -3.15 -12.15 10.12
CA ALA A 353 -2.12 -12.65 11.03
C ALA A 353 -2.58 -12.64 12.49
N SER A 354 -3.35 -11.63 12.92
CA SER A 354 -3.87 -11.57 14.28
C SER A 354 -4.85 -12.71 14.57
N LEU A 355 -5.61 -13.18 13.57
CA LEU A 355 -6.49 -14.35 13.72
C LEU A 355 -5.74 -15.67 13.99
N LEU A 356 -4.45 -15.73 13.67
CA LEU A 356 -3.59 -16.90 13.88
C LEU A 356 -2.63 -16.71 15.06
N SER A 357 -2.67 -15.56 15.72
CA SER A 357 -1.80 -15.19 16.82
C SER A 357 -2.53 -15.38 18.15
N ASP A 358 -1.79 -15.70 19.22
CA ASP A 358 -2.32 -15.67 20.59
C ASP A 358 -2.50 -14.24 21.14
N SER A 359 -2.06 -13.23 20.37
CA SER A 359 -2.19 -11.82 20.72
C SER A 359 -3.66 -11.40 20.88
N GLN A 360 -3.92 -10.65 21.93
CA GLN A 360 -5.23 -10.01 22.17
C GLN A 360 -5.35 -8.64 21.48
N VAL A 361 -4.31 -8.18 20.77
CA VAL A 361 -4.33 -6.89 20.08
C VAL A 361 -5.29 -6.97 18.90
N ARG A 362 -6.27 -6.07 18.89
CA ARG A 362 -7.26 -6.01 17.82
C ARG A 362 -6.80 -5.07 16.70
N VAL A 363 -6.63 -5.62 15.50
CA VAL A 363 -6.29 -4.82 14.32
C VAL A 363 -7.51 -4.03 13.84
N VAL A 364 -7.33 -2.74 13.56
CA VAL A 364 -8.39 -1.80 13.13
C VAL A 364 -7.87 -0.83 12.06
N MET A 365 -8.74 -0.35 11.19
CA MET A 365 -8.47 0.82 10.36
C MET A 365 -8.74 2.10 11.16
N ILE A 366 -7.97 3.16 10.91
CA ILE A 366 -8.21 4.46 11.55
C ILE A 366 -9.63 4.96 11.27
N ASP A 367 -10.14 4.75 10.05
CA ASP A 367 -11.47 5.19 9.65
C ASP A 367 -12.59 4.56 10.50
N GLU A 368 -12.37 3.35 11.04
CA GLU A 368 -13.31 2.69 11.96
C GLU A 368 -13.32 3.35 13.34
N LEU A 369 -12.14 3.73 13.84
CA LEU A 369 -12.01 4.44 15.11
C LEU A 369 -12.60 5.84 15.02
N VAL A 370 -12.37 6.53 13.90
CA VAL A 370 -12.97 7.84 13.61
C VAL A 370 -14.48 7.72 13.51
N GLY A 371 -15.02 6.73 12.79
CA GLY A 371 -16.46 6.48 12.69
C GLY A 371 -17.11 6.21 14.05
N PHE A 372 -16.47 5.38 14.89
CA PHE A 372 -16.89 5.15 16.27
C PHE A 372 -16.88 6.45 17.09
N ALA A 373 -15.74 7.17 17.09
CA ALA A 373 -15.57 8.39 17.88
C ALA A 373 -16.53 9.53 17.45
N ALA A 374 -16.86 9.60 16.15
CA ALA A 374 -17.83 10.53 15.59
C ALA A 374 -19.30 10.13 15.90
N GLY A 375 -19.53 8.94 16.47
CA GLY A 375 -20.85 8.46 16.85
C GLY A 375 -21.66 7.81 15.73
N LEU A 376 -21.01 7.38 14.64
CA LEU A 376 -21.67 6.70 13.52
C LEU A 376 -21.89 5.20 13.76
N SER A 377 -21.13 4.60 14.69
CA SER A 377 -21.26 3.18 15.01
C SER A 377 -21.20 2.97 16.51
N ASP A 378 -22.12 2.17 17.05
CA ASP A 378 -22.21 1.77 18.47
C ASP A 378 -20.99 1.01 18.98
N GLU A 379 -20.34 0.27 18.09
CA GLU A 379 -19.16 -0.53 18.40
C GLU A 379 -18.14 -0.39 17.27
N ILE A 380 -16.85 -0.53 17.58
CA ILE A 380 -15.84 -0.68 16.53
C ILE A 380 -16.15 -2.01 15.79
N PRO A 381 -16.13 -2.08 14.45
CA PRO A 381 -16.52 -3.27 13.71
C PRO A 381 -15.65 -4.51 13.91
N LEU A 382 -16.28 -5.68 14.02
CA LEU A 382 -15.62 -6.98 14.04
C LEU A 382 -15.92 -7.73 12.75
N TYR A 383 -14.89 -8.24 12.07
CA TYR A 383 -15.04 -9.01 10.85
C TYR A 383 -15.05 -10.50 11.18
N LYS A 384 -16.16 -11.20 10.97
CA LYS A 384 -16.17 -12.66 11.15
C LYS A 384 -15.23 -13.31 10.13
N SER A 385 -14.44 -14.28 10.59
CA SER A 385 -13.51 -15.08 9.78
C SER A 385 -14.22 -15.84 8.65
#